data_AF-A0A2G9XHF2-F1
#
_entry.id   AF-A0A2G9XHF2-F1
#
_cell.length_a   1.000
_cell.length_b   1.000
_cell.length_c   1.000
_cell.angle_alpha   90.00
_cell.angle_beta   90.00
_cell.angle_gamma   90.00
#
_symmetry.space_group_name_H-M   'P 1'
#
loop_
_entity.id
_entity.type
_entity.pdbx_description
1 polymer ?
#
loop_
_entity_poly.entity_id
_entity_poly.type
_entity_poly.pdbx_seq_one_letter_code
_entity_poly.pdbx_strand_id
1 'polypeptide(L)' 'MEWKMRAARFCKDFCPVCRRARKKQGGICYWFVKNVDRKVCPCCKSYESVYGRLAYEPELPED' A
#
# COMPACT_ATOMS: atom_id res chain seq x y z
N MET A 1 -2.52 12.26 15.94
CA MET A 1 -2.12 11.03 15.22
C MET A 1 -3.26 10.40 14.39
N GLU A 2 -4.42 11.03 14.27
CA GLU A 2 -5.63 10.46 13.63
C GLU A 2 -5.58 10.37 12.09
N TRP A 3 -4.90 11.32 11.44
CA TRP A 3 -4.78 11.40 9.97
C TRP A 3 -4.06 10.20 9.34
N LYS A 4 -2.97 9.72 9.95
CA LYS A 4 -2.15 8.62 9.40
C LYS A 4 -2.95 7.32 9.29
N MET A 5 -3.78 7.01 10.29
CA MET A 5 -4.64 5.83 10.28
C MET A 5 -5.71 5.93 9.18
N ARG A 6 -6.38 7.08 9.02
CA ARG A 6 -7.35 7.27 7.93
C ARG A 6 -6.70 7.12 6.55
N ALA A 7 -5.53 7.72 6.34
CA ALA A 7 -4.79 7.62 5.09
C ALA A 7 -4.30 6.18 4.80
N ALA A 8 -3.82 5.48 5.83
CA ALA A 8 -3.41 4.09 5.73
C ALA A 8 -4.59 3.17 5.36
N ARG A 9 -5.75 3.38 6.01
CA ARG A 9 -6.98 2.63 5.71
C ARG A 9 -7.47 2.92 4.30
N PHE A 10 -7.42 4.18 3.86
CA PHE A 10 -7.73 4.56 2.50
C PHE A 10 -6.81 3.90 1.48
N CYS A 11 -5.49 3.86 1.75
CA CYS A 11 -4.53 3.15 0.91
C CYS A 11 -4.88 1.66 0.77
N LYS A 12 -5.28 1.02 1.88
CA LYS A 12 -5.65 -0.39 1.92
C LYS A 12 -6.93 -0.69 1.14
N ASP A 13 -7.98 0.10 1.40
CA ASP A 13 -9.35 -0.25 1.02
C ASP A 13 -9.78 0.42 -0.30
N PHE A 14 -9.31 1.65 -0.55
CA PHE A 14 -9.78 2.49 -1.66
C PHE A 14 -8.78 2.64 -2.80
N CYS A 15 -7.47 2.53 -2.56
CA CYS A 15 -6.50 2.75 -3.64
C CYS A 15 -6.52 1.58 -4.65
N PRO A 16 -6.99 1.81 -5.89
CA PRO A 16 -7.10 0.74 -6.87
C PRO A 16 -5.73 0.23 -7.32
N VAL A 17 -4.71 1.11 -7.32
CA VAL A 17 -3.34 0.76 -7.72
C VAL A 17 -2.69 -0.15 -6.69
N CYS A 18 -2.68 0.23 -5.41
CA CYS A 18 -2.09 -0.58 -4.34
C CYS A 18 -2.83 -1.92 -4.17
N ARG A 19 -4.16 -1.91 -4.29
CA ARG A 19 -4.97 -3.14 -4.26
C ARG A 19 -4.66 -4.07 -5.44
N ARG A 20 -4.51 -3.54 -6.66
CA ARG A 20 -4.14 -4.32 -7.85
C ARG A 20 -2.71 -4.85 -7.72
N ALA A 21 -1.79 -4.03 -7.23
CA ALA A 21 -0.40 -4.40 -6.98
C ALA A 21 -0.30 -5.51 -5.93
N ARG A 22 -1.05 -5.42 -4.82
CA ARG A 22 -1.14 -6.47 -3.80
C ARG A 22 -1.71 -7.78 -4.34
N LYS A 23 -2.83 -7.71 -5.10
CA LYS A 23 -3.51 -8.90 -5.61
C LYS A 23 -2.70 -9.64 -6.68
N LYS A 24 -2.01 -8.92 -7.57
CA LYS A 24 -1.30 -9.51 -8.71
C LYS A 24 0.19 -9.74 -8.42
N GLN A 25 0.77 -8.99 -7.48
CA GLN A 25 2.20 -8.97 -7.15
C GLN A 25 3.12 -8.92 -8.37
N GLY A 26 2.66 -8.30 -9.46
CA GLY A 26 3.32 -8.37 -10.75
C GLY A 26 2.68 -7.48 -11.80
N GLY A 27 3.48 -7.10 -12.79
CA GLY A 27 3.09 -6.21 -13.88
C GLY A 27 3.32 -4.73 -13.59
N ILE A 28 2.84 -3.88 -14.51
CA ILE A 28 3.13 -2.44 -14.55
C ILE A 28 2.68 -1.72 -13.28
N CYS A 29 1.53 -2.09 -12.69
CA CYS A 29 1.06 -1.49 -11.44
C CYS A 29 1.95 -1.81 -10.23
N TYR A 30 2.46 -3.05 -10.14
CA TYR A 30 3.39 -3.44 -9.07
C TYR A 30 4.73 -2.72 -9.23
N TRP A 31 5.25 -2.63 -10.46
CA TRP A 31 6.48 -1.89 -10.73
C TRP A 31 6.32 -0.38 -10.48
N PHE A 32 5.20 0.21 -10.88
CA PHE A 32 4.89 1.61 -10.63
C PHE A 32 4.81 1.89 -9.13
N VAL A 33 4.05 1.11 -8.38
CA VAL A 33 3.99 1.24 -6.92
C VAL A 33 5.38 1.04 -6.33
N LYS A 34 6.09 -0.05 -6.62
CA LYS A 34 7.47 -0.27 -6.12
C LYS A 34 8.43 0.91 -6.35
N ASN A 35 8.29 1.64 -7.46
CA ASN A 35 9.12 2.81 -7.77
C ASN A 35 8.56 4.15 -7.24
N VAL A 36 7.25 4.29 -7.03
CA VAL A 36 6.55 5.54 -6.69
C VAL A 36 6.11 5.61 -5.21
N ASP A 37 5.82 4.45 -4.60
CA ASP A 37 5.09 4.24 -3.34
C ASP A 37 5.63 5.06 -2.17
N ARG A 38 6.96 5.07 -2.00
CA ARG A 38 7.59 5.68 -0.82
C ARG A 38 7.89 7.17 -0.92
N LYS A 39 8.14 7.68 -2.13
CA LYS A 39 8.59 9.07 -2.31
C LYS A 39 7.46 10.03 -2.64
N VAL A 40 6.36 9.53 -3.24
CA VAL A 40 5.32 10.41 -3.80
C VAL A 40 3.97 10.26 -3.10
N CYS A 41 3.61 9.06 -2.62
CA CYS A 41 2.28 8.85 -2.05
C CYS A 41 2.26 8.99 -0.51
N PRO A 42 1.58 10.01 0.07
CA PRO A 42 1.49 10.19 1.52
C PRO A 42 0.69 9.06 2.19
N CYS A 43 -0.22 8.41 1.47
CA CYS A 43 -1.05 7.32 1.98
C CYS A 43 -0.22 6.03 2.16
N CYS A 44 0.64 5.70 1.21
CA CYS A 44 1.52 4.53 1.30
C CYS A 44 2.57 4.70 2.41
N LYS A 45 3.14 5.89 2.55
CA LYS A 45 4.02 6.22 3.69
C LYS A 45 3.31 6.09 5.03
N SER A 46 2.04 6.49 5.10
CA SER A 46 1.21 6.30 6.28
C SER A 46 0.89 4.83 6.52
N TYR A 47 0.66 4.05 5.47
CA TYR A 47 0.44 2.61 5.53
C TYR A 47 1.64 1.88 6.15
N GLU A 48 2.85 2.16 5.67
CA GLU A 48 4.09 1.62 6.24
C GLU A 48 4.29 2.05 7.70
N SER A 49 3.98 3.31 8.03
CA SER A 49 4.10 3.81 9.41
C SER A 49 3.10 3.18 10.38
N VAL A 50 1.91 2.77 9.91
CA VAL A 50 0.82 2.23 10.75
C VAL A 50 0.85 0.71 10.81
N TYR A 51 1.06 0.05 9.66
CA TYR A 51 1.02 -1.40 9.53
C TYR A 51 2.40 -2.06 9.50
N GLY A 52 3.49 -1.27 9.46
CA GLY A 52 4.86 -1.80 9.45
C GLY A 52 5.23 -2.59 8.19
N ARG A 53 4.40 -2.55 7.15
CA ARG A 53 4.57 -3.31 5.91
C ARG A 53 4.26 -2.44 4.69
N LEU A 54 4.78 -2.81 3.52
CA LEU A 54 4.61 -2.04 2.29
C LEU A 54 3.20 -2.21 1.73
N ALA A 55 2.64 -1.17 1.12
CA ALA A 55 1.24 -1.17 0.67
C ALA A 55 0.95 -2.26 -0.39
N TYR A 56 1.96 -2.61 -1.18
CA TYR A 56 1.92 -3.61 -2.24
C TYR A 56 2.31 -5.03 -1.80
N GLU A 57 2.76 -5.22 -0.57
CA GLU A 57 3.05 -6.57 -0.07
C GLU A 57 1.76 -7.37 0.05
N PRO A 58 1.81 -8.68 -0.28
CA PRO A 58 0.67 -9.57 -0.15
C PRO A 58 0.31 -9.66 1.34
N GLU A 59 -0.98 -9.69 1.65
CA GLU A 59 -1.39 -10.23 2.93
C GLU A 59 -1.11 -11.72 2.89
N LEU A 60 -0.07 -12.17 3.61
CA LEU A 60 0.19 -13.58 3.80
C LEU A 60 -1.08 -14.23 4.37
N PRO A 61 -1.52 -15.37 3.82
CA PRO A 61 -2.55 -16.16 4.48
C PRO A 61 -2.04 -16.51 5.88
N GLU A 62 -2.82 -16.18 6.90
CA GLU A 62 -2.62 -16.67 8.26
C GLU A 62 -3.06 -18.15 8.22
N ASP A 63 -2.12 -19.08 8.42
CA ASP A 63 -2.37 -20.52 8.62
C ASP A 63 -3.10 -20.75 9.95
#